data_AF-A0A961CFQ9-F1
#
_entry.id   AF-A0A961CFQ9-F1
#
_cell.length_a   1.000
_cell.length_b   1.000
_cell.length_c   1.000
_cell.angle_alpha   90.00
_cell.angle_beta   90.00
_cell.angle_gamma   90.00
#
_symmetry.space_group_name_H-M   'P 1'
#
loop_
_entity.id
_entity.type
_entity.pdbx_description
1 polymer ?
#
loop_
_entity_poly.entity_id
_entity_poly.type
_entity_poly.pdbx_seq_one_letter_code
_entity_poly.pdbx_strand_id
1 'polypeptide(L)'
;MTSSRTTRAAAVGLALGFAAAGVGCSSTSTDTTGSTGTSAMSADTTGRTAGTAAGTTPGSAVAMAATATPAAELRATMTDLLVSHVYLAGIALQTAVQTGPTSPQTAAATEALDQNSMQIADAVGSVYGPEAGDQFLELWRKHIGFFVDYTVAKASGDDEAANIAKTALDGYLLDLGAFLAAANPNLTEDGVAEALVPHVDTLFAAIDLMVAKDPTAPSALRQAAAAMPPIAAVLTDAIVTQQELEGAADGDAAGLRAGLTTLLDEHVYLAGILVVTALATSPDSPEATAAAAALDENSVAFADAVGTIYGPEAGDQFLELWRKH
;
A
#
# COMPACT_ATOMS: atom_id res chain seq x y z
N MET A 1 -13.86 -49.06 -3.25
CA MET A 1 -12.45 -49.24 -3.67
C MET A 1 -11.94 -47.90 -4.16
N THR A 2 -10.97 -47.40 -3.41
CA THR A 2 -10.16 -46.19 -3.57
C THR A 2 -9.50 -46.06 -4.94
N SER A 3 -9.40 -44.83 -5.46
CA SER A 3 -8.11 -44.32 -5.93
C SER A 3 -8.10 -42.80 -6.00
N SER A 4 -7.45 -42.18 -5.03
CA SER A 4 -7.00 -40.78 -5.06
C SER A 4 -6.03 -40.55 -6.22
N ARG A 5 -6.11 -39.38 -6.85
CA ARG A 5 -4.98 -38.76 -7.55
C ARG A 5 -4.73 -37.40 -6.93
N THR A 6 -3.84 -37.39 -5.95
CA THR A 6 -3.16 -36.21 -5.43
C THR A 6 -2.26 -35.66 -6.54
N THR A 7 -2.62 -34.52 -7.10
CA THR A 7 -1.71 -33.74 -7.97
C THR A 7 -1.14 -32.64 -7.10
N ARG A 8 0.15 -32.73 -6.79
CA ARG A 8 0.90 -31.66 -6.11
C ARG A 8 0.91 -30.43 -7.01
N ALA A 9 0.30 -29.34 -6.55
CA ALA A 9 0.53 -28.03 -7.14
C ALA A 9 1.99 -27.64 -6.88
N ALA A 10 2.72 -27.32 -7.95
CA ALA A 10 4.05 -26.74 -7.85
C ALA A 10 3.87 -25.25 -7.52
N ALA A 11 4.45 -24.81 -6.40
CA ALA A 11 4.57 -23.40 -6.08
C ALA A 11 5.39 -22.70 -7.17
N VAL A 12 4.72 -21.89 -8.00
CA VAL A 12 5.38 -20.93 -8.89
C VAL A 12 5.62 -19.69 -8.05
N GLY A 13 6.86 -19.52 -7.58
CA GLY A 13 7.29 -18.26 -6.99
C GLY A 13 7.28 -17.18 -8.07
N LEU A 14 6.31 -16.27 -8.02
CA LEU A 14 6.25 -15.13 -8.91
C LEU A 14 7.00 -13.96 -8.26
N ALA A 15 8.19 -13.68 -8.76
CA ALA A 15 8.89 -12.44 -8.46
C ALA A 15 8.19 -11.29 -9.21
N LEU A 16 7.40 -10.49 -8.50
CA LEU A 16 6.94 -9.18 -8.98
C LEU A 16 8.15 -8.23 -8.95
N GLY A 17 8.84 -8.14 -10.10
CA GLY A 17 9.96 -7.23 -10.28
C GLY A 17 9.48 -5.79 -10.38
N PHE A 18 9.67 -5.00 -9.31
CA PHE A 18 9.65 -3.54 -9.39
C PHE A 18 10.85 -3.07 -10.23
N ALA A 19 10.60 -2.65 -11.47
CA ALA A 19 11.60 -2.00 -12.31
C ALA A 19 11.69 -0.51 -11.96
N ALA A 20 12.58 -0.16 -11.03
CA ALA A 20 13.00 1.23 -10.82
C ALA A 20 13.94 1.66 -11.96
N ALA A 21 13.50 2.58 -12.80
CA ALA A 21 14.33 3.18 -13.85
C ALA A 21 15.40 4.08 -13.23
N GLY A 22 16.64 3.57 -13.11
CA GLY A 22 17.81 4.34 -12.68
C GLY A 22 18.33 5.25 -13.79
N VAL A 23 18.30 6.57 -13.55
CA VAL A 23 19.00 7.58 -14.34
C VAL A 23 20.51 7.38 -14.16
N GLY A 24 21.21 7.07 -15.25
CA GLY A 24 22.66 6.89 -15.26
C GLY A 24 23.41 8.22 -15.17
N CYS A 25 24.30 8.34 -14.17
CA CYS A 25 25.37 9.34 -14.16
C CYS A 25 26.70 8.65 -14.48
N SER A 26 27.27 9.00 -15.63
CA SER A 26 28.57 8.55 -16.12
C SER A 26 29.71 9.13 -15.28
N SER A 27 30.58 8.28 -14.75
CA SER A 27 31.83 8.68 -14.09
C SER A 27 32.92 8.93 -15.13
N THR A 28 33.55 10.11 -15.07
CA THR A 28 34.76 10.43 -15.83
C THR A 28 35.97 10.25 -14.91
N SER A 29 36.88 9.36 -15.31
CA SER A 29 38.18 9.16 -14.67
C SER A 29 39.14 10.30 -14.99
N THR A 30 39.94 10.71 -14.01
CA THR A 30 41.23 11.36 -14.24
C THR A 30 42.28 10.78 -13.31
N ASP A 31 43.30 10.17 -13.93
CA ASP A 31 44.59 9.79 -13.37
C ASP A 31 45.31 11.00 -12.75
N THR A 32 46.07 10.77 -11.67
CA THR A 32 47.38 11.44 -11.49
C THR A 32 48.33 10.56 -10.67
N THR A 33 49.56 10.52 -11.18
CA THR A 33 50.77 9.78 -10.84
C THR A 33 51.45 10.13 -9.51
N GLY A 34 51.91 9.08 -8.81
CA GLY A 34 53.25 8.84 -8.21
C GLY A 34 54.01 9.92 -7.41
N SER A 35 54.47 9.53 -6.21
CA SER A 35 55.86 9.77 -5.77
C SER A 35 56.27 8.87 -4.59
N THR A 36 57.47 8.32 -4.69
CA THR A 36 58.22 7.51 -3.73
C THR A 36 58.80 8.32 -2.56
N GLY A 37 58.92 7.71 -1.38
CA GLY A 37 59.73 8.24 -0.27
C GLY A 37 59.94 7.20 0.84
N THR A 38 61.13 6.62 0.89
CA THR A 38 61.59 5.67 1.92
C THR A 38 62.25 6.41 3.08
N SER A 39 61.96 6.06 4.33
CA SER A 39 62.90 6.08 5.46
C SER A 39 62.37 5.29 6.65
N ALA A 40 63.26 4.50 7.25
CA ALA A 40 63.02 3.58 8.35
C ALA A 40 63.31 4.22 9.72
N MET A 41 62.65 3.77 10.80
CA MET A 41 63.29 3.17 11.99
C MET A 41 62.32 2.83 13.15
N SER A 42 62.47 1.59 13.62
CA SER A 42 62.44 1.07 15.00
C SER A 42 61.13 0.89 15.80
N ALA A 43 60.86 -0.40 16.09
CA ALA A 43 60.42 -1.07 17.34
C ALA A 43 59.18 -0.51 18.10
N ASP A 44 58.20 -1.27 18.61
CA ASP A 44 58.27 -2.49 19.40
C ASP A 44 56.85 -3.08 19.57
N THR A 45 56.81 -4.39 19.77
CA THR A 45 55.78 -5.30 20.30
C THR A 45 54.46 -4.74 20.83
N THR A 46 53.33 -5.20 20.26
CA THR A 46 52.25 -5.88 21.00
C THR A 46 51.23 -6.48 20.03
N GLY A 47 51.02 -7.80 20.16
CA GLY A 47 50.08 -8.53 19.31
C GLY A 47 48.64 -8.08 19.50
N ARG A 48 47.92 -7.97 18.39
CA ARG A 48 46.46 -8.08 18.39
C ARG A 48 46.04 -8.99 17.25
N THR A 49 45.68 -10.20 17.63
CA THR A 49 44.95 -11.14 16.79
C THR A 49 43.75 -10.44 16.16
N ALA A 50 43.56 -10.69 14.86
CA ALA A 50 42.34 -10.33 14.15
C ALA A 50 41.16 -11.06 14.82
N GLY A 51 40.34 -10.30 15.55
CA GLY A 51 39.05 -10.77 16.04
C GLY A 51 38.02 -10.58 14.94
N THR A 52 37.68 -11.67 14.26
CA THR A 52 36.45 -11.79 13.47
C THR A 52 35.28 -11.68 14.43
N ALA A 53 34.59 -10.55 14.46
CA ALA A 53 33.31 -10.39 15.16
C ALA A 53 32.21 -10.14 14.14
N ALA A 54 31.81 -11.20 13.44
CA ALA A 54 30.49 -11.27 12.81
C ALA A 54 29.53 -11.86 13.84
N GLY A 55 29.04 -11.01 14.75
CA GLY A 55 27.98 -11.35 15.69
C GLY A 55 26.63 -11.01 15.06
N THR A 56 26.12 -11.86 14.17
CA THR A 56 24.69 -11.80 13.81
C THR A 56 23.91 -12.43 14.96
N THR A 57 23.14 -11.63 15.67
CA THR A 57 22.24 -12.10 16.73
C THR A 57 21.25 -13.11 16.12
N PRO A 58 21.08 -14.33 16.67
CA PRO A 58 20.21 -15.36 16.11
C PRO A 58 18.76 -14.91 15.88
N GLY A 59 18.27 -13.91 16.62
CA GLY A 59 16.93 -13.34 16.48
C GLY A 59 16.68 -12.62 15.15
N SER A 60 17.65 -11.90 14.58
CA SER A 60 17.45 -11.19 13.30
C SER A 60 17.31 -12.14 12.12
N ALA A 61 18.03 -13.26 12.11
CA ALA A 61 17.93 -14.23 11.01
C ALA A 61 16.58 -14.97 10.99
N VAL A 62 16.02 -15.26 12.17
CA VAL A 62 14.68 -15.89 12.29
C VAL A 62 13.56 -14.90 11.94
N ALA A 63 13.68 -13.64 12.36
CA ALA A 63 12.72 -12.59 11.97
C ALA A 63 12.75 -12.30 10.45
N MET A 64 13.94 -12.27 9.84
CA MET A 64 14.09 -12.13 8.37
C MET A 64 13.53 -13.32 7.60
N ALA A 65 13.63 -14.54 8.12
CA ALA A 65 13.01 -15.71 7.51
C ALA A 65 11.47 -15.66 7.59
N ALA A 66 10.92 -15.14 8.69
CA ALA A 66 9.47 -15.02 8.89
C ALA A 66 8.82 -13.94 8.00
N THR A 67 9.54 -12.86 7.69
CA THR A 67 9.05 -11.79 6.80
C THR A 67 9.20 -12.12 5.31
N ALA A 68 9.87 -13.21 4.94
CA ALA A 68 10.07 -13.63 3.56
C ALA A 68 9.18 -14.82 3.15
N THR A 69 8.16 -15.14 3.96
CA THR A 69 7.22 -16.22 3.65
C THR A 69 6.22 -15.80 2.55
N PRO A 70 5.72 -16.74 1.73
CA PRO A 70 4.66 -16.45 0.75
C PRO A 70 3.43 -15.77 1.37
N ALA A 71 3.01 -16.18 2.58
CA ALA A 71 1.91 -15.54 3.29
C ALA A 71 2.20 -14.06 3.62
N ALA A 72 3.41 -13.76 4.11
CA ALA A 72 3.81 -12.39 4.45
C ALA A 72 3.96 -11.50 3.20
N GLU A 73 4.43 -12.06 2.08
CA GLU A 73 4.51 -11.36 0.80
C GLU A 73 3.11 -11.06 0.24
N LEU A 74 2.23 -12.06 0.18
CA LEU A 74 0.85 -11.87 -0.27
C LEU A 74 0.12 -10.83 0.59
N ARG A 75 0.31 -10.88 1.92
CA ARG A 75 -0.28 -9.93 2.87
C ARG A 75 0.15 -8.49 2.58
N ALA A 76 1.43 -8.28 2.29
CA ALA A 76 1.97 -6.96 1.95
C ALA A 76 1.43 -6.48 0.59
N THR A 77 1.46 -7.33 -0.44
CA THR A 77 0.95 -6.99 -1.79
C THR A 77 -0.53 -6.65 -1.77
N MET A 78 -1.37 -7.43 -1.08
CA MET A 78 -2.79 -7.11 -0.96
C MET A 78 -3.04 -5.81 -0.18
N THR A 79 -2.20 -5.49 0.80
CA THR A 79 -2.29 -4.22 1.54
C THR A 79 -1.95 -3.05 0.63
N ASP A 80 -0.81 -3.12 -0.06
CA ASP A 80 -0.34 -2.12 -1.02
C ASP A 80 -1.43 -1.79 -2.04
N LEU A 81 -1.93 -2.83 -2.73
CA LEU A 81 -2.89 -2.64 -3.81
C LEU A 81 -4.20 -2.02 -3.32
N LEU A 82 -4.73 -2.47 -2.17
CA LEU A 82 -5.99 -1.98 -1.63
C LEU A 82 -5.87 -0.56 -1.05
N VAL A 83 -4.79 -0.27 -0.32
CA VAL A 83 -4.53 1.09 0.22
C VAL A 83 -4.30 2.07 -0.93
N SER A 84 -3.46 1.71 -1.90
CA SER A 84 -3.24 2.48 -3.12
C SER A 84 -4.53 2.71 -3.91
N HIS A 85 -5.43 1.73 -3.98
CA HIS A 85 -6.73 1.87 -4.63
C HIS A 85 -7.54 3.02 -4.03
N VAL A 86 -7.59 3.11 -2.69
CA VAL A 86 -8.33 4.17 -2.00
C VAL A 86 -7.73 5.55 -2.29
N TYR A 87 -6.41 5.68 -2.24
CA TYR A 87 -5.77 6.97 -2.54
C TYR A 87 -5.94 7.38 -4.02
N LEU A 88 -5.78 6.44 -4.96
CA LEU A 88 -6.02 6.70 -6.39
C LEU A 88 -7.49 7.06 -6.66
N ALA A 89 -8.44 6.41 -5.98
CA ALA A 89 -9.85 6.75 -6.07
C ALA A 89 -10.11 8.16 -5.56
N GLY A 90 -9.56 8.51 -4.39
CA GLY A 90 -9.68 9.87 -3.86
C GLY A 90 -9.07 10.93 -4.78
N ILE A 91 -7.92 10.65 -5.41
CA ILE A 91 -7.32 11.55 -6.41
C ILE A 91 -8.25 11.72 -7.62
N ALA A 92 -8.82 10.63 -8.16
CA ALA A 92 -9.72 10.69 -9.30
C ALA A 92 -11.02 11.47 -8.98
N LEU A 93 -11.64 11.19 -7.83
CA LEU A 93 -12.87 11.85 -7.38
C LEU A 93 -12.62 13.34 -7.09
N GLN A 94 -11.54 13.66 -6.37
CA GLN A 94 -11.17 15.05 -6.09
C GLN A 94 -10.88 15.82 -7.38
N THR A 95 -10.20 15.19 -8.35
CA THR A 95 -9.93 15.77 -9.67
C THR A 95 -11.23 16.01 -10.45
N ALA A 96 -12.17 15.06 -10.41
CA ALA A 96 -13.49 15.22 -11.02
C ALA A 96 -14.29 16.38 -10.40
N VAL A 97 -14.26 16.54 -9.08
CA VAL A 97 -14.89 17.68 -8.39
C VAL A 97 -14.25 19.01 -8.80
N GLN A 98 -12.93 19.06 -8.97
CA GLN A 98 -12.20 20.29 -9.29
C GLN A 98 -12.29 20.69 -10.76
N THR A 99 -12.21 19.71 -11.67
CA THR A 99 -12.01 19.94 -13.11
C THR A 99 -13.20 19.49 -13.97
N GLY A 100 -14.18 18.82 -13.36
CA GLY A 100 -15.34 18.22 -14.02
C GLY A 100 -15.10 16.74 -14.37
N PRO A 101 -16.14 15.88 -14.32
CA PRO A 101 -16.00 14.43 -14.46
C PRO A 101 -15.56 13.95 -15.85
N THR A 102 -15.64 14.81 -16.86
CA THR A 102 -15.28 14.50 -18.25
C THR A 102 -13.99 15.21 -18.70
N SER A 103 -13.24 15.81 -17.76
CA SER A 103 -12.00 16.51 -18.08
C SER A 103 -10.89 15.52 -18.47
N PRO A 104 -9.90 15.95 -19.28
CA PRO A 104 -8.71 15.14 -19.55
C PRO A 104 -7.94 14.74 -18.28
N GLN A 105 -7.95 15.60 -17.26
CA GLN A 105 -7.29 15.35 -15.97
C GLN A 105 -8.00 14.23 -15.20
N THR A 106 -9.34 14.26 -15.17
CA THR A 106 -10.14 13.18 -14.57
C THR A 106 -9.94 11.88 -15.32
N ALA A 107 -9.92 11.90 -16.66
CA ALA A 107 -9.65 10.70 -17.45
C ALA A 107 -8.28 10.08 -17.12
N ALA A 108 -7.23 10.90 -16.97
CA ALA A 108 -5.90 10.42 -16.58
C ALA A 108 -5.87 9.84 -15.15
N ALA A 109 -6.57 10.46 -14.20
CA ALA A 109 -6.65 9.95 -12.84
C ALA A 109 -7.46 8.64 -12.74
N THR A 110 -8.56 8.54 -13.48
CA THR A 110 -9.36 7.31 -13.59
C THR A 110 -8.58 6.18 -14.25
N GLU A 111 -7.75 6.47 -15.25
CA GLU A 111 -6.87 5.46 -15.85
C GLU A 111 -5.88 4.91 -14.82
N ALA A 112 -5.25 5.76 -14.02
CA ALA A 112 -4.35 5.30 -12.96
C ALA A 112 -5.06 4.41 -11.92
N LEU A 113 -6.28 4.76 -11.54
CA LEU A 113 -7.14 3.94 -10.68
C LEU A 113 -7.47 2.58 -11.32
N ASP A 114 -7.76 2.56 -12.63
CA ASP A 114 -8.08 1.33 -13.34
C ASP A 114 -6.86 0.42 -13.51
N GLN A 115 -5.68 0.99 -13.73
CA GLN A 115 -4.42 0.23 -13.75
C GLN A 115 -4.15 -0.46 -12.40
N ASN A 116 -4.48 0.18 -11.28
CA ASN A 116 -4.43 -0.48 -9.97
C ASN A 116 -5.53 -1.56 -9.84
N SER A 117 -6.73 -1.32 -10.37
CA SER A 117 -7.81 -2.32 -10.40
C SER A 117 -7.40 -3.59 -11.17
N MET A 118 -6.71 -3.42 -12.30
CA MET A 118 -6.12 -4.53 -13.06
C MET A 118 -5.08 -5.29 -12.23
N GLN A 119 -4.21 -4.59 -11.49
CA GLN A 119 -3.23 -5.25 -10.61
C GLN A 119 -3.89 -6.06 -9.47
N ILE A 120 -5.01 -5.56 -8.90
CA ILE A 120 -5.80 -6.32 -7.92
C ILE A 120 -6.40 -7.57 -8.58
N ALA A 121 -6.98 -7.42 -9.76
CA ALA A 121 -7.53 -8.55 -10.50
C ALA A 121 -6.47 -9.59 -10.88
N ASP A 122 -5.27 -9.16 -11.27
CA ASP A 122 -4.13 -10.04 -11.53
C ASP A 122 -3.69 -10.78 -10.27
N ALA A 123 -3.68 -10.10 -9.11
CA ALA A 123 -3.39 -10.74 -7.83
C ALA A 123 -4.42 -11.83 -7.49
N VAL A 124 -5.71 -11.57 -7.68
CA VAL A 124 -6.78 -12.56 -7.53
C VAL A 124 -6.63 -13.71 -8.54
N GLY A 125 -6.39 -13.37 -9.81
CA GLY A 125 -6.22 -14.33 -10.90
C GLY A 125 -4.99 -15.22 -10.73
N SER A 126 -3.93 -14.73 -10.08
CA SER A 126 -2.75 -15.54 -9.75
C SER A 126 -3.06 -16.71 -8.80
N VAL A 127 -4.11 -16.58 -7.98
CA VAL A 127 -4.55 -17.59 -7.02
C VAL A 127 -5.64 -18.49 -7.62
N TYR A 128 -6.62 -17.89 -8.30
CA TYR A 128 -7.85 -18.57 -8.73
C TYR A 128 -7.94 -18.85 -10.23
N GLY A 129 -6.94 -18.43 -11.00
CA GLY A 129 -6.89 -18.55 -12.46
C GLY A 129 -7.33 -17.28 -13.19
N PRO A 130 -6.90 -17.10 -14.46
CA PRO A 130 -7.14 -15.86 -15.20
C PRO A 130 -8.63 -15.56 -15.41
N GLU A 131 -9.47 -16.58 -15.63
CA GLU A 131 -10.91 -16.37 -15.79
C GLU A 131 -11.58 -15.84 -14.52
N ALA A 132 -11.06 -16.19 -13.34
CA ALA A 132 -11.53 -15.63 -12.08
C ALA A 132 -11.06 -14.19 -11.90
N GLY A 133 -9.83 -13.86 -12.32
CA GLY A 133 -9.33 -12.50 -12.37
C GLY A 133 -10.17 -11.60 -13.26
N ASP A 134 -10.53 -12.05 -14.46
CA ASP A 134 -11.38 -11.31 -15.40
C ASP A 134 -12.78 -11.04 -14.82
N GLN A 135 -13.41 -12.05 -14.21
CA GLN A 135 -14.72 -11.90 -13.57
C GLN A 135 -14.65 -10.96 -12.36
N PHE A 136 -13.57 -11.07 -11.57
CA PHE A 136 -13.32 -10.16 -10.46
C PHE A 136 -13.16 -8.73 -10.96
N LEU A 137 -12.40 -8.49 -12.03
CA LEU A 137 -12.19 -7.14 -12.58
C LEU A 137 -13.50 -6.51 -13.06
N GLU A 138 -14.35 -7.29 -13.74
CA GLU A 138 -15.68 -6.81 -14.16
C GLU A 138 -16.53 -6.41 -12.96
N LEU A 139 -16.54 -7.22 -11.90
CA LEU A 139 -17.25 -6.92 -10.66
C LEU A 139 -16.66 -5.69 -9.96
N TRP A 140 -15.35 -5.66 -9.77
CA TRP A 140 -14.59 -4.59 -9.11
C TRP A 140 -14.77 -3.23 -9.79
N ARG A 141 -14.82 -3.17 -11.12
CA ARG A 141 -15.06 -1.87 -11.79
C ARG A 141 -16.43 -1.27 -11.49
N LYS A 142 -17.43 -2.05 -11.05
CA LYS A 142 -18.77 -1.54 -10.74
C LYS A 142 -18.77 -0.62 -9.54
N HIS A 143 -18.03 -0.92 -8.46
CA HIS A 143 -18.08 -0.08 -7.25
C HIS A 143 -17.51 1.31 -7.46
N ILE A 144 -16.50 1.43 -8.34
CA ILE A 144 -15.94 2.73 -8.74
C ILE A 144 -17.06 3.59 -9.35
N GLY A 145 -17.90 3.01 -10.21
CA GLY A 145 -19.06 3.68 -10.80
C GLY A 145 -20.03 4.21 -9.75
N PHE A 146 -20.33 3.44 -8.72
CA PHE A 146 -21.24 3.88 -7.66
C PHE A 146 -20.69 5.07 -6.84
N PHE A 147 -19.39 5.10 -6.56
CA PHE A 147 -18.77 6.26 -5.90
C PHE A 147 -18.74 7.49 -6.81
N VAL A 148 -18.57 7.32 -8.13
CA VAL A 148 -18.67 8.41 -9.11
C VAL A 148 -20.11 8.94 -9.15
N ASP A 149 -21.11 8.07 -9.24
CA ASP A 149 -22.53 8.45 -9.25
C ASP A 149 -22.89 9.20 -7.96
N TYR A 150 -22.46 8.71 -6.80
CA TYR A 150 -22.63 9.41 -5.53
C TYR A 150 -21.98 10.80 -5.55
N THR A 151 -20.73 10.89 -6.02
CA THR A 151 -19.99 12.16 -6.10
C THR A 151 -20.70 13.18 -6.99
N VAL A 152 -21.16 12.75 -8.17
CA VAL A 152 -21.90 13.60 -9.12
C VAL A 152 -23.21 14.06 -8.50
N ALA A 153 -23.97 13.13 -7.89
CA ALA A 153 -25.24 13.42 -7.24
C ALA A 153 -25.08 14.45 -6.09
N LYS A 154 -24.08 14.27 -5.22
CA LYS A 154 -23.77 15.23 -4.15
C LYS A 154 -23.35 16.59 -4.72
N ALA A 155 -22.54 16.62 -5.76
CA ALA A 155 -22.10 17.86 -6.41
C ALA A 155 -23.27 18.62 -7.08
N SER A 156 -24.30 17.91 -7.57
CA SER A 156 -25.51 18.51 -8.14
C SER A 156 -26.63 18.78 -7.14
N GLY A 157 -26.47 18.37 -5.88
CA GLY A 157 -27.52 18.48 -4.85
C GLY A 157 -28.71 17.53 -5.07
N ASP A 158 -28.49 16.40 -5.76
CA ASP A 158 -29.50 15.38 -6.03
C ASP A 158 -29.42 14.28 -4.96
N ASP A 159 -30.07 14.51 -3.81
CA ASP A 159 -30.04 13.56 -2.69
C ASP A 159 -30.72 12.22 -3.02
N GLU A 160 -31.65 12.18 -3.98
CA GLU A 160 -32.28 10.93 -4.41
C GLU A 160 -31.29 10.07 -5.21
N ALA A 161 -30.59 10.67 -6.18
CA ALA A 161 -29.53 9.97 -6.91
C ALA A 161 -28.40 9.51 -5.98
N ALA A 162 -28.06 10.31 -4.97
CA ALA A 162 -27.07 9.93 -3.97
C ALA A 162 -27.52 8.71 -3.13
N ASN A 163 -28.79 8.64 -2.76
CA ASN A 163 -29.34 7.48 -2.05
C ASN A 163 -29.39 6.23 -2.94
N ILE A 164 -29.71 6.38 -4.23
CA ILE A 164 -29.66 5.28 -5.20
C ILE A 164 -28.25 4.70 -5.29
N ALA A 165 -27.22 5.55 -5.38
CA ALA A 165 -25.83 5.10 -5.42
C ALA A 165 -25.41 4.37 -4.12
N LYS A 166 -25.88 4.84 -2.96
CA LYS A 166 -25.67 4.16 -1.67
C LYS A 166 -26.28 2.76 -1.64
N THR A 167 -27.56 2.64 -2.01
CA THR A 167 -28.24 1.34 -2.05
C THR A 167 -27.63 0.39 -3.09
N ALA A 168 -27.14 0.91 -4.22
CA ALA A 168 -26.42 0.11 -5.20
C ALA A 168 -25.09 -0.43 -4.63
N LEU A 169 -24.37 0.36 -3.83
CA LEU A 169 -23.18 -0.07 -3.11
C LEU A 169 -23.50 -1.15 -2.06
N ASP A 170 -24.58 -1.02 -1.31
CA ASP A 170 -25.01 -2.07 -0.36
C ASP A 170 -25.25 -3.41 -1.07
N GLY A 171 -25.92 -3.39 -2.23
CA GLY A 171 -26.11 -4.58 -3.05
C GLY A 171 -24.80 -5.14 -3.60
N TYR A 172 -23.89 -4.26 -4.01
CA TYR A 172 -22.55 -4.67 -4.48
C TYR A 172 -21.73 -5.38 -3.40
N LEU A 173 -21.82 -4.94 -2.14
CA LEU A 173 -21.09 -5.61 -1.05
C LEU A 173 -21.50 -7.09 -0.91
N LEU A 174 -22.80 -7.39 -1.09
CA LEU A 174 -23.31 -8.76 -1.12
C LEU A 174 -22.82 -9.51 -2.37
N ASP A 175 -22.89 -8.90 -3.56
CA ASP A 175 -22.40 -9.52 -4.79
C ASP A 175 -20.89 -9.87 -4.70
N LEU A 176 -20.08 -8.96 -4.16
CA LEU A 176 -18.65 -9.18 -3.91
C LEU A 176 -18.42 -10.26 -2.86
N GLY A 177 -19.18 -10.23 -1.76
CA GLY A 177 -19.13 -11.25 -0.73
C GLY A 177 -19.45 -12.64 -1.28
N ALA A 178 -20.51 -12.76 -2.08
CA ALA A 178 -20.93 -14.00 -2.70
C ALA A 178 -19.87 -14.52 -3.68
N PHE A 179 -19.29 -13.63 -4.49
CA PHE A 179 -18.21 -13.97 -5.42
C PHE A 179 -16.99 -14.55 -4.67
N LEU A 180 -16.54 -13.87 -3.62
CA LEU A 180 -15.38 -14.30 -2.84
C LEU A 180 -15.64 -15.58 -2.03
N ALA A 181 -16.83 -15.71 -1.44
CA ALA A 181 -17.23 -16.92 -0.71
C ALA A 181 -17.39 -18.15 -1.63
N ALA A 182 -17.80 -17.95 -2.89
CA ALA A 182 -17.83 -19.03 -3.87
C ALA A 182 -16.44 -19.54 -4.25
N ALA A 183 -15.44 -18.65 -4.28
CA ALA A 183 -14.05 -18.99 -4.58
C ALA A 183 -13.30 -19.56 -3.36
N ASN A 184 -13.63 -19.09 -2.15
CA ASN A 184 -12.92 -19.45 -0.92
C ASN A 184 -13.89 -19.88 0.20
N PRO A 185 -13.87 -21.16 0.62
CA PRO A 185 -14.79 -21.68 1.64
C PRO A 185 -14.53 -21.15 3.06
N ASN A 186 -13.43 -20.42 3.28
CA ASN A 186 -13.12 -19.77 4.55
C ASN A 186 -13.74 -18.37 4.65
N LEU A 187 -14.38 -17.88 3.59
CA LEU A 187 -15.12 -16.61 3.57
C LEU A 187 -16.62 -16.89 3.55
N THR A 188 -17.39 -16.00 4.18
CA THR A 188 -18.85 -15.95 4.04
C THR A 188 -19.25 -14.68 3.32
N GLU A 189 -20.35 -14.74 2.57
CA GLU A 189 -20.92 -13.57 1.88
C GLU A 189 -21.14 -12.41 2.85
N ASP A 190 -21.92 -12.66 3.91
CA ASP A 190 -22.22 -11.66 4.94
C ASP A 190 -20.95 -11.14 5.63
N GLY A 191 -19.98 -12.02 5.91
CA GLY A 191 -18.76 -11.63 6.62
C GLY A 191 -17.88 -10.69 5.79
N VAL A 192 -17.80 -10.90 4.48
CA VAL A 192 -17.10 -10.00 3.55
C VAL A 192 -17.85 -8.67 3.44
N ALA A 193 -19.17 -8.71 3.26
CA ALA A 193 -19.98 -7.51 3.14
C ALA A 193 -19.89 -6.64 4.41
N GLU A 194 -20.06 -7.23 5.59
CA GLU A 194 -19.95 -6.55 6.89
C GLU A 194 -18.56 -5.94 7.10
N ALA A 195 -17.49 -6.64 6.71
CA ALA A 195 -16.12 -6.14 6.85
C ALA A 195 -15.85 -4.89 6.00
N LEU A 196 -16.57 -4.70 4.89
CA LEU A 196 -16.40 -3.58 3.97
C LEU A 196 -17.22 -2.34 4.33
N VAL A 197 -18.26 -2.46 5.17
CA VAL A 197 -19.12 -1.33 5.56
C VAL A 197 -18.32 -0.13 6.11
N PRO A 198 -17.36 -0.30 7.05
CA PRO A 198 -16.60 0.84 7.57
C PRO A 198 -15.79 1.57 6.49
N HIS A 199 -15.29 0.84 5.48
CA HIS A 199 -14.59 1.44 4.35
C HIS A 199 -15.54 2.28 3.49
N VAL A 200 -16.70 1.73 3.14
CA VAL A 200 -17.71 2.45 2.34
C VAL A 200 -18.17 3.72 3.05
N ASP A 201 -18.48 3.64 4.34
CA ASP A 201 -18.92 4.79 5.14
C ASP A 201 -17.87 5.90 5.20
N THR A 202 -16.61 5.54 5.48
CA THR A 202 -15.50 6.50 5.53
C THR A 202 -15.21 7.13 4.17
N LEU A 203 -15.39 6.38 3.08
CA LEU A 203 -15.19 6.91 1.73
C LEU A 203 -16.34 7.86 1.31
N PHE A 204 -17.59 7.56 1.68
CA PHE A 204 -18.69 8.53 1.52
C PHE A 204 -18.44 9.83 2.29
N ALA A 205 -17.96 9.74 3.54
CA ALA A 205 -17.61 10.92 4.32
C ALA A 205 -16.49 11.74 3.65
N ALA A 206 -15.47 11.07 3.09
CA ALA A 206 -14.42 11.75 2.34
C ALA A 206 -14.98 12.45 1.09
N ILE A 207 -15.87 11.80 0.33
CA ILE A 207 -16.53 12.40 -0.84
C ILE A 207 -17.36 13.63 -0.45
N ASP A 208 -18.15 13.54 0.62
CA ASP A 208 -18.96 14.66 1.09
C ASP A 208 -18.08 15.88 1.40
N LEU A 209 -16.92 15.67 2.04
CA LEU A 209 -15.93 16.71 2.30
C LEU A 209 -15.27 17.24 1.02
N MET A 210 -14.94 16.37 0.05
CA MET A 210 -14.39 16.78 -1.25
C MET A 210 -15.37 17.70 -2.01
N VAL A 211 -16.66 17.32 -2.05
CA VAL A 211 -17.73 18.09 -2.70
C VAL A 211 -17.93 19.43 -1.99
N ALA A 212 -17.89 19.45 -0.65
CA ALA A 212 -17.94 20.66 0.15
C ALA A 212 -16.66 21.52 0.04
N LYS A 213 -15.61 21.00 -0.61
CA LYS A 213 -14.26 21.61 -0.68
C LYS A 213 -13.69 21.88 0.71
N ASP A 214 -13.99 21.00 1.65
CA ASP A 214 -13.52 21.10 3.01
C ASP A 214 -12.04 20.67 3.09
N PRO A 215 -11.17 21.46 3.73
CA PRO A 215 -9.73 21.16 3.82
C PRO A 215 -9.42 19.88 4.60
N THR A 216 -10.39 19.28 5.30
CA THR A 216 -10.24 18.02 6.02
C THR A 216 -10.53 16.77 5.18
N ALA A 217 -10.93 16.92 3.91
CA ALA A 217 -11.15 15.79 3.00
C ALA A 217 -9.97 14.82 2.90
N PRO A 218 -8.69 15.27 2.85
CA PRO A 218 -7.54 14.36 2.88
C PRO A 218 -7.49 13.51 4.16
N SER A 219 -7.81 14.08 5.32
CA SER A 219 -7.83 13.35 6.60
C SER A 219 -8.93 12.29 6.66
N ALA A 220 -10.09 12.54 6.04
CA ALA A 220 -11.13 11.52 5.90
C ALA A 220 -10.71 10.41 4.93
N LEU A 221 -10.03 10.76 3.83
CA LEU A 221 -9.51 9.75 2.90
C LEU A 221 -8.45 8.85 3.55
N ARG A 222 -7.57 9.41 4.42
CA ARG A 222 -6.63 8.61 5.22
C ARG A 222 -7.37 7.59 6.10
N GLN A 223 -8.50 7.96 6.71
CA GLN A 223 -9.31 7.02 7.50
C GLN A 223 -9.90 5.92 6.62
N ALA A 224 -10.37 6.26 5.42
CA ALA A 224 -10.88 5.26 4.48
C ALA A 224 -9.80 4.29 4.00
N ALA A 225 -8.57 4.78 3.79
CA ALA A 225 -7.42 3.95 3.46
C ALA A 225 -7.00 3.05 4.64
N ALA A 226 -7.06 3.58 5.88
CA ALA A 226 -6.75 2.83 7.09
C ALA A 226 -7.73 1.67 7.39
N ALA A 227 -8.89 1.63 6.74
CA ALA A 227 -9.80 0.49 6.80
C ALA A 227 -9.32 -0.71 5.96
N MET A 228 -8.43 -0.51 4.97
CA MET A 228 -7.99 -1.56 4.04
C MET A 228 -7.05 -2.61 4.65
N PRO A 229 -6.06 -2.28 5.50
CA PRO A 229 -5.17 -3.31 6.03
C PRO A 229 -5.90 -4.44 6.78
N PRO A 230 -6.88 -4.19 7.66
CA PRO A 230 -7.65 -5.29 8.27
C PRO A 230 -8.39 -6.18 7.25
N ILE A 231 -9.01 -5.58 6.23
CA ILE A 231 -9.69 -6.33 5.15
C ILE A 231 -8.69 -7.19 4.38
N ALA A 232 -7.55 -6.61 4.00
CA ALA A 232 -6.47 -7.31 3.34
C ALA A 232 -5.96 -8.50 4.20
N ALA A 233 -5.99 -8.39 5.53
CA ALA A 233 -5.63 -9.49 6.43
C ALA A 233 -6.59 -10.66 6.30
N VAL A 234 -7.90 -10.40 6.40
CA VAL A 234 -8.95 -11.42 6.31
C VAL A 234 -8.92 -12.13 4.97
N LEU A 235 -8.82 -11.38 3.87
CA LEU A 235 -8.76 -11.96 2.52
C LEU A 235 -7.50 -12.81 2.32
N THR A 236 -6.35 -12.31 2.78
CA THR A 236 -5.09 -13.04 2.67
C THR A 236 -5.09 -14.30 3.52
N ASP A 237 -5.58 -14.24 4.75
CA ASP A 237 -5.64 -15.39 5.65
C ASP A 237 -6.52 -16.51 5.09
N ALA A 238 -7.67 -16.16 4.51
CA ALA A 238 -8.52 -17.12 3.82
C ALA A 238 -7.80 -17.79 2.63
N ILE A 239 -7.04 -17.03 1.83
CA ILE A 239 -6.26 -17.57 0.70
C ILE A 239 -5.14 -18.48 1.21
N VAL A 240 -4.36 -18.03 2.20
CA VAL A 240 -3.26 -18.79 2.80
C VAL A 240 -3.76 -20.11 3.36
N THR A 241 -4.90 -20.10 4.04
CA THR A 241 -5.55 -21.30 4.58
C THR A 241 -6.00 -22.25 3.48
N GLN A 242 -6.66 -21.74 2.43
CA GLN A 242 -7.17 -22.57 1.33
C GLN A 242 -6.04 -23.20 0.50
N GLN A 243 -4.97 -22.45 0.23
CA GLN A 243 -3.86 -22.85 -0.63
C GLN A 243 -2.71 -23.53 0.13
N GLU A 244 -2.83 -23.64 1.46
CA GLU A 244 -1.78 -24.17 2.35
C GLU A 244 -0.42 -23.45 2.15
N LEU A 245 -0.45 -22.12 1.99
CA LEU A 245 0.77 -21.33 1.78
C LEU A 245 1.66 -21.35 3.03
N GLU A 246 2.98 -21.33 2.81
CA GLU A 246 3.94 -21.22 3.91
C GLU A 246 3.85 -19.84 4.60
N GLY A 247 3.83 -19.85 5.94
CA GLY A 247 3.77 -18.67 6.79
C GLY A 247 2.40 -18.46 7.43
N ALA A 248 2.21 -17.31 8.07
CA ALA A 248 0.95 -16.90 8.69
C ALA A 248 0.64 -15.46 8.27
N ALA A 249 -0.53 -15.24 7.64
CA ALA A 249 -0.95 -13.93 7.13
C ALA A 249 -1.31 -12.94 8.25
N ASP A 250 -1.75 -13.48 9.39
CA ASP A 250 -2.13 -12.77 10.61
C ASP A 250 -0.97 -12.66 11.63
N GLY A 251 0.17 -13.30 11.36
CA GLY A 251 1.33 -13.28 12.24
C GLY A 251 2.08 -11.95 12.24
N ASP A 252 2.80 -11.68 13.33
CA ASP A 252 3.54 -10.42 13.56
C ASP A 252 4.45 -10.01 12.39
N ALA A 253 5.11 -10.97 11.74
CA ALA A 253 5.99 -10.69 10.60
C ALA A 253 5.22 -10.18 9.37
N ALA A 254 4.07 -10.77 9.07
CA ALA A 254 3.20 -10.34 7.98
C ALA A 254 2.52 -9.01 8.32
N GLY A 255 2.09 -8.84 9.58
CA GLY A 255 1.56 -7.59 10.11
C GLY A 255 2.57 -6.44 10.02
N LEU A 256 3.83 -6.67 10.39
CA LEU A 256 4.90 -5.69 10.28
C LEU A 256 5.11 -5.25 8.83
N ARG A 257 5.17 -6.20 7.89
CA ARG A 257 5.32 -5.86 6.46
C ARG A 257 4.14 -5.04 5.95
N ALA A 258 2.91 -5.48 6.22
CA ALA A 258 1.71 -4.74 5.83
C ALA A 258 1.65 -3.33 6.45
N GLY A 259 2.07 -3.19 7.71
CA GLY A 259 2.13 -1.90 8.39
C GLY A 259 3.14 -0.96 7.73
N LEU A 260 4.35 -1.43 7.45
CA LEU A 260 5.36 -0.65 6.73
C LEU A 260 4.91 -0.27 5.32
N THR A 261 4.27 -1.19 4.60
CA THR A 261 3.64 -0.93 3.29
C THR A 261 2.60 0.19 3.39
N THR A 262 1.68 0.10 4.36
CA THR A 262 0.64 1.13 4.58
C THR A 262 1.26 2.51 4.82
N LEU A 263 2.30 2.57 5.65
CA LEU A 263 2.98 3.82 5.99
C LEU A 263 3.68 4.44 4.77
N LEU A 264 4.31 3.62 3.93
CA LEU A 264 4.98 4.07 2.71
C LEU A 264 3.98 4.56 1.64
N ASP A 265 2.86 3.86 1.44
CA ASP A 265 1.80 4.31 0.53
C ASP A 265 1.22 5.65 0.96
N GLU A 266 0.90 5.76 2.24
CA GLU A 266 0.39 7.01 2.81
C GLU A 266 1.44 8.13 2.70
N HIS A 267 2.73 7.83 2.90
CA HIS A 267 3.81 8.82 2.74
C HIS A 267 3.82 9.43 1.34
N VAL A 268 3.77 8.59 0.30
CA VAL A 268 3.78 9.05 -1.10
C VAL A 268 2.55 9.88 -1.41
N TYR A 269 1.37 9.45 -0.93
CA TYR A 269 0.14 10.21 -1.07
C TYR A 269 0.24 11.59 -0.39
N LEU A 270 0.68 11.64 0.86
CA LEU A 270 0.80 12.89 1.64
C LEU A 270 1.85 13.84 1.06
N ALA A 271 2.99 13.31 0.58
CA ALA A 271 4.01 14.09 -0.10
C ALA A 271 3.45 14.72 -1.38
N GLY A 272 2.67 13.95 -2.16
CA GLY A 272 1.95 14.47 -3.32
C GLY A 272 0.98 15.61 -2.97
N ILE A 273 0.17 15.43 -1.92
CA ILE A 273 -0.75 16.46 -1.42
C ILE A 273 0.00 17.72 -1.01
N LEU A 274 1.12 17.60 -0.28
CA LEU A 274 1.95 18.75 0.11
C LEU A 274 2.47 19.50 -1.12
N VAL A 275 3.05 18.80 -2.09
CA VAL A 275 3.62 19.42 -3.30
C VAL A 275 2.54 20.15 -4.10
N VAL A 276 1.40 19.49 -4.35
CA VAL A 276 0.29 20.09 -5.11
C VAL A 276 -0.31 21.28 -4.37
N THR A 277 -0.47 21.18 -3.05
CA THR A 277 -0.98 22.27 -2.22
C THR A 277 -0.04 23.48 -2.26
N ALA A 278 1.25 23.27 -2.02
CA ALA A 278 2.24 24.35 -2.04
C ALA A 278 2.35 25.04 -3.41
N LEU A 279 2.16 24.30 -4.50
CA LEU A 279 2.10 24.86 -5.86
C LEU A 279 0.82 25.67 -6.13
N ALA A 280 -0.32 25.22 -5.59
CA ALA A 280 -1.61 25.88 -5.76
C ALA A 280 -1.75 27.14 -4.88
N THR A 281 -1.12 27.16 -3.72
CA THR A 281 -1.16 28.27 -2.76
C THR A 281 0.20 28.94 -2.65
N SER A 282 1.01 28.53 -1.67
CA SER A 282 2.43 28.84 -1.49
C SER A 282 3.02 27.87 -0.45
N PRO A 283 4.35 27.68 -0.43
CA PRO A 283 5.00 26.84 0.59
C PRO A 283 4.74 27.30 2.04
N ASP A 284 4.55 28.61 2.26
CA ASP A 284 4.32 29.21 3.58
C ASP A 284 2.82 29.36 3.93
N SER A 285 1.93 28.82 3.10
CA SER A 285 0.49 28.91 3.34
C SER A 285 0.06 28.06 4.56
N PRO A 286 -1.03 28.43 5.25
CA PRO A 286 -1.62 27.58 6.30
C PRO A 286 -1.97 26.17 5.81
N GLU A 287 -2.41 26.04 4.56
CA GLU A 287 -2.77 24.76 3.94
C GLU A 287 -1.54 23.89 3.69
N ALA A 288 -0.46 24.46 3.13
CA ALA A 288 0.80 23.74 2.95
C ALA A 288 1.43 23.35 4.30
N THR A 289 1.30 24.21 5.32
CA THR A 289 1.74 23.92 6.69
C THR A 289 0.98 22.73 7.27
N ALA A 290 -0.34 22.67 7.09
CA ALA A 290 -1.16 21.55 7.54
C ALA A 290 -0.83 20.25 6.80
N ALA A 291 -0.61 20.31 5.48
CA ALA A 291 -0.20 19.14 4.69
C ALA A 291 1.20 18.63 5.11
N ALA A 292 2.14 19.53 5.39
CA ALA A 292 3.46 19.19 5.89
C ALA A 292 3.40 18.54 7.27
N ALA A 293 2.53 19.03 8.17
CA ALA A 293 2.31 18.42 9.47
C ALA A 293 1.77 16.99 9.34
N ALA A 294 0.79 16.74 8.46
CA ALA A 294 0.27 15.40 8.22
C ALA A 294 1.35 14.44 7.66
N LEU A 295 2.19 14.92 6.73
CA LEU A 295 3.33 14.16 6.22
C LEU A 295 4.37 13.84 7.31
N ASP A 296 4.62 14.77 8.22
CA ASP A 296 5.53 14.58 9.34
C ASP A 296 4.96 13.59 10.37
N GLU A 297 3.66 13.62 10.66
CA GLU A 297 3.00 12.62 11.51
C GLU A 297 3.20 11.20 10.97
N ASN A 298 3.03 11.00 9.65
CA ASN A 298 3.32 9.73 9.00
C ASN A 298 4.82 9.37 9.11
N SER A 299 5.71 10.34 8.95
CA SER A 299 7.16 10.15 9.10
C SER A 299 7.55 9.70 10.52
N VAL A 300 6.90 10.27 11.54
CA VAL A 300 7.07 9.84 12.95
C VAL A 300 6.55 8.42 13.14
N ALA A 301 5.36 8.09 12.63
CA ALA A 301 4.82 6.73 12.73
C ALA A 301 5.73 5.69 12.03
N PHE A 302 6.35 6.07 10.91
CA PHE A 302 7.33 5.22 10.23
C PHE A 302 8.63 5.07 11.04
N ALA A 303 9.13 6.14 11.63
CA ALA A 303 10.26 6.08 12.54
C ALA A 303 9.99 5.20 13.77
N ASP A 304 8.78 5.28 14.34
CA ASP A 304 8.35 4.41 15.44
C ASP A 304 8.36 2.94 15.01
N ALA A 305 7.83 2.63 13.81
CA ALA A 305 7.86 1.28 13.25
C ALA A 305 9.30 0.77 13.06
N VAL A 306 10.22 1.59 12.54
CA VAL A 306 11.65 1.27 12.46
C VAL A 306 12.24 1.05 13.85
N GLY A 307 11.87 1.88 14.82
CA GLY A 307 12.29 1.78 16.21
C GLY A 307 11.86 0.49 16.90
N THR A 308 10.68 -0.06 16.56
CA THR A 308 10.26 -1.37 17.08
C THR A 308 11.16 -2.52 16.63
N ILE A 309 11.84 -2.38 15.49
CA ILE A 309 12.70 -3.41 14.89
C ILE A 309 14.16 -3.25 15.36
N TYR A 310 14.67 -2.01 15.31
CA TYR A 310 16.09 -1.71 15.47
C TYR A 310 16.45 -0.97 16.77
N GLY A 311 15.44 -0.66 17.60
CA GLY A 311 15.58 0.11 18.84
C GLY A 311 15.26 1.60 18.65
N PRO A 312 14.87 2.30 19.73
CA PRO A 312 14.41 3.69 19.67
C PRO A 312 15.45 4.64 19.09
N GLU A 313 16.74 4.46 19.38
CA GLU A 313 17.80 5.31 18.82
C GLU A 313 17.92 5.17 17.29
N ALA A 314 17.62 4.00 16.74
CA ALA A 314 17.61 3.80 15.29
C ALA A 314 16.38 4.47 14.65
N GLY A 315 15.23 4.46 15.34
CA GLY A 315 14.04 5.23 14.94
C GLY A 315 14.32 6.73 14.89
N ASP A 316 14.97 7.28 15.92
CA ASP A 316 15.35 8.70 15.96
C ASP A 316 16.31 9.07 14.81
N GLN A 317 17.33 8.24 14.57
CA GLN A 317 18.27 8.45 13.45
C GLN A 317 17.59 8.36 12.10
N PHE A 318 16.68 7.40 11.93
CA PHE A 318 15.89 7.26 10.72
C PHE A 318 15.04 8.52 10.49
N LEU A 319 14.32 8.99 11.51
CA LEU A 319 13.48 10.19 11.40
C LEU A 319 14.27 11.43 10.99
N GLU A 320 15.48 11.60 11.52
CA GLU A 320 16.34 12.73 11.16
C GLU A 320 16.76 12.69 9.67
N LEU A 321 17.03 11.51 9.13
CA LEU A 321 17.39 11.32 7.72
C LEU A 321 16.16 11.44 6.82
N TRP A 322 15.05 10.83 7.21
CA TRP A 322 13.78 10.82 6.48
C TRP A 322 13.14 12.20 6.40
N ARG A 323 13.35 13.09 7.36
CA ARG A 323 12.87 14.48 7.22
C ARG A 323 13.64 15.31 6.17
N LYS A 324 14.77 14.81 5.67
CA LYS A 324 15.66 15.54 4.76
C LYS A 324 15.51 15.17 3.28
N HIS A 325 14.80 14.08 2.95
CA HIS A 325 14.60 13.68 1.55
C HIS A 325 13.55 14.56 0.86
#